data_AF-A0A2T2SWZ6-F1
#
_entry.id   AF-A0A2T2SWZ6-F1
#
_cell.length_a   1.000
_cell.length_b   1.000
_cell.length_c   1.000
_cell.angle_alpha   90.00
_cell.angle_beta   90.00
_cell.angle_gamma   90.00
#
_symmetry.space_group_name_H-M   'P 1'
#
loop_
_entity.id
_entity.type
_entity.pdbx_description
1 polymer ?
#
loop_
_entity_poly.entity_id
_entity_poly.type
_entity_poly.pdbx_seq_one_letter_code
_entity_poly.pdbx_strand_id
1 'polypeptide(L)' 'MAKKSWIAREEKRRELYEKHKEERQRLKEEEKWVELQKLPRNSSPVRQNNRCALCGRVRGYLRKFGVCRICFRELALEG' A
#
# COMPACT_ATOMS: atom_id res chain seq x y z
N MET A 1 -17.57 4.52 -3.83
CA MET A 1 -16.43 4.52 -2.89
C MET A 1 -16.02 3.08 -2.55
N ALA A 2 -14.78 2.84 -2.11
CA ALA A 2 -14.37 1.50 -1.66
C ALA A 2 -15.02 1.13 -0.32
N LYS A 3 -15.23 -0.17 -0.03
CA LYS A 3 -15.76 -0.56 1.29
C LYS A 3 -14.72 -0.24 2.37
N LYS A 4 -15.16 0.23 3.53
CA LYS A 4 -14.30 0.59 4.67
C LYS A 4 -13.35 -0.54 5.07
N SER A 5 -13.84 -1.79 5.06
CA SER A 5 -13.02 -2.98 5.35
C SER A 5 -11.84 -3.17 4.39
N TRP A 6 -11.95 -2.74 3.14
CA TRP A 6 -10.86 -2.81 2.17
C TRP A 6 -9.81 -1.73 2.37
N ILE A 7 -10.21 -0.56 2.89
CA ILE A 7 -9.31 0.54 3.22
C ILE A 7 -8.51 0.15 4.47
N ALA A 8 -9.20 -0.27 5.54
CA ALA A 8 -8.58 -0.75 6.78
C ALA A 8 -7.63 -1.95 6.55
N ARG A 9 -7.96 -2.84 5.61
CA ARG A 9 -7.06 -3.95 5.22
C ARG A 9 -5.73 -3.44 4.66
N GLU A 10 -5.76 -2.35 3.90
CA GLU A 10 -4.57 -1.80 3.26
C GLU A 10 -3.72 -1.01 4.25
N GLU A 11 -4.37 -0.29 5.16
CA GLU A 11 -3.74 0.36 6.31
C GLU A 11 -2.99 -0.66 7.19
N LYS A 12 -3.67 -1.76 7.57
CA LYS A 12 -3.04 -2.87 8.30
C LYS A 12 -1.81 -3.45 7.59
N ARG A 13 -1.80 -3.48 6.26
CA ARG A 13 -0.63 -3.94 5.47
C ARG A 13 0.51 -2.93 5.51
N ARG A 14 0.25 -1.63 5.48
CA ARG A 14 1.28 -0.60 5.63
C ARG A 14 1.92 -0.66 7.00
N GLU A 15 1.12 -0.77 8.06
CA GLU A 15 1.62 -0.93 9.43
C GLU A 15 2.52 -2.17 9.58
N LEU A 16 2.08 -3.32 9.05
CA LEU A 16 2.87 -4.55 9.05
C LEU A 16 4.17 -4.41 8.27
N TYR A 17 4.16 -3.68 7.15
CA TYR A 17 5.36 -3.43 6.38
C TYR A 17 6.35 -2.56 7.15
N GLU A 18 5.91 -1.44 7.73
CA GLU A 18 6.79 -0.57 8.50
C GLU A 18 7.44 -1.31 9.67
N LYS A 19 6.69 -2.16 10.37
CA LYS A 19 7.21 -3.00 11.46
C LYS A 19 8.32 -3.98 11.04
N HIS A 20 8.29 -4.45 9.80
CA HIS A 20 9.19 -5.51 9.34
C HIS A 20 10.15 -5.07 8.22
N LYS A 21 10.15 -3.79 7.81
CA LYS A 21 10.92 -3.35 6.63
C LYS A 21 12.42 -3.61 6.79
N GLU A 22 12.96 -3.30 7.96
CA GLU A 22 14.39 -3.38 8.28
C GLU A 22 14.82 -4.84 8.42
N GLU A 23 14.09 -5.62 9.22
CA GLU A 23 14.31 -7.07 9.36
C GLU A 23 14.32 -7.76 7.99
N ARG A 24 13.40 -7.35 7.11
CA ARG A 24 13.27 -7.94 5.79
C ARG A 24 14.38 -7.52 4.82
N GLN A 25 14.93 -6.32 4.98
CA GLN A 25 16.11 -5.89 4.23
C GLN A 25 17.33 -6.70 4.67
N ARG A 26 17.57 -6.80 5.99
CA ARG A 26 18.66 -7.60 6.56
C ARG A 26 18.61 -9.06 6.10
N LEU A 27 17.46 -9.72 6.24
CA LEU A 27 17.31 -11.13 5.84
C LEU A 27 17.52 -11.36 4.33
N LYS A 28 17.27 -10.34 3.49
CA LYS A 28 17.57 -10.41 2.05
C LYS A 28 19.05 -10.24 1.76
N GLU A 29 19.72 -9.33 2.45
CA GLU A 29 21.17 -9.12 2.33
C GLU A 29 21.96 -10.34 2.81
N GLU A 30 21.48 -10.98 3.88
CA GLU A 30 22.05 -12.22 4.44
C GLU A 30 21.65 -13.49 3.65
N GLU A 31 20.87 -13.38 2.57
CA GLU A 31 20.35 -14.50 1.75
C GLU A 31 19.60 -15.60 2.56
N LYS A 32 19.04 -15.23 3.70
CA LYS A 32 18.29 -16.13 4.60
C LYS A 32 16.84 -16.30 4.14
N TRP A 33 16.67 -17.10 3.09
CA TRP A 33 15.37 -17.28 2.44
C TRP A 33 14.32 -17.99 3.30
N VAL A 34 14.73 -18.92 4.17
CA VAL A 34 13.81 -19.69 5.02
C VAL A 34 13.22 -18.81 6.11
N GLU A 35 14.06 -17.98 6.75
CA GLU A 35 13.68 -16.99 7.75
C GLU A 35 12.80 -15.90 7.12
N LEU A 36 13.14 -15.46 5.91
CA LEU A 36 12.36 -14.47 5.17
C LEU A 36 10.94 -14.96 4.87
N GLN A 37 10.75 -16.26 4.62
CA GLN A 37 9.44 -16.87 4.39
C GLN A 37 8.60 -17.00 5.67
N LYS A 38 9.22 -17.07 6.85
CA LYS A 38 8.52 -17.13 8.14
C LYS A 38 7.85 -15.80 8.52
N LEU A 39 8.28 -14.68 7.92
CA LEU A 39 7.66 -13.37 8.16
C LEU A 39 6.20 -13.33 7.70
N PRO A 40 5.36 -12.48 8.32
CA PRO A 40 3.96 -12.35 7.93
C PRO A 40 3.81 -12.02 6.44
N ARG A 41 3.03 -12.82 5.70
CA ARG A 41 2.85 -12.66 4.24
C ARG A 41 2.47 -11.25 3.79
N ASN A 42 1.72 -10.52 4.64
CA ASN A 42 1.24 -9.16 4.40
C ASN A 42 2.28 -8.06 4.68
N SER A 43 3.41 -8.37 5.32
CA SER A 43 4.52 -7.42 5.49
C SER A 43 5.29 -7.19 4.19
N SER A 44 4.98 -7.92 3.12
CA SER A 44 5.64 -7.74 1.84
C SER A 44 5.13 -6.49 1.10
N PRO A 45 6.02 -5.59 0.62
CA PRO A 45 5.60 -4.38 -0.11
C PRO A 45 4.89 -4.72 -1.42
N VAL A 46 5.17 -5.89 -2.03
CA VAL A 46 4.50 -6.32 -3.27
C VAL A 46 3.00 -6.57 -3.12
N ARG A 47 2.49 -6.67 -1.88
CA ARG A 47 1.05 -6.85 -1.60
C ARG A 47 0.31 -5.55 -1.36
N GLN A 48 1.05 -4.44 -1.28
CA GLN A 48 0.46 -3.14 -1.10
C GLN A 48 -0.07 -2.62 -2.44
N ASN A 49 -1.25 -1.99 -2.40
CA ASN A 49 -1.88 -1.37 -3.54
C ASN A 49 -2.11 0.11 -3.26
N ASN A 50 -1.77 0.94 -4.23
CA ASN A 50 -2.10 2.35 -4.18
C ASN A 50 -3.62 2.54 -4.26
N ARG A 51 -4.15 3.37 -3.37
CA ARG A 51 -5.56 3.74 -3.30
C ARG A 51 -5.67 5.25 -3.28
N CYS A 52 -6.68 5.77 -3.95
CA CYS A 52 -7.05 7.18 -3.85
C CYS A 52 -7.28 7.56 -2.38
N ALA A 53 -6.64 8.62 -1.90
CA ALA A 53 -6.78 9.10 -0.52
C ALA A 53 -8.22 9.47 -0.16
N LEU A 54 -8.97 10.03 -1.12
CA LEU A 54 -10.36 10.47 -0.90
C LEU A 54 -11.39 9.33 -0.93
N CYS A 55 -11.48 8.60 -2.05
CA CYS A 55 -12.56 7.61 -2.25
C CYS A 55 -12.13 6.14 -2.05
N GLY A 56 -10.83 5.88 -1.83
CA GLY A 56 -10.27 4.53 -1.67
C GLY A 56 -10.20 3.68 -2.93
N ARG A 57 -10.47 4.25 -4.12
CA ARG A 57 -10.42 3.56 -5.42
C ARG A 57 -9.01 3.09 -5.74
N VAL A 58 -8.88 1.81 -6.14
CA VAL A 58 -7.60 1.16 -6.43
C VAL A 58 -7.10 1.48 -7.85
N ARG A 59 -8.02 1.59 -8.82
CA ARG A 59 -7.68 1.76 -10.25
C ARG A 59 -7.59 3.23 -10.64
N GLY A 60 -6.70 3.52 -11.60
CA GLY A 60 -6.53 4.86 -12.16
C GLY A 60 -5.93 5.83 -11.14
N TYR A 61 -4.98 5.35 -10.33
CA TYR A 61 -4.28 6.13 -9.31
C TYR A 61 -3.16 6.94 -9.96
N LEU A 62 -3.15 8.25 -9.68
CA LEU A 62 -2.11 9.17 -10.15
C LEU A 62 -1.09 9.36 -9.04
N ARG A 63 0.13 8.80 -9.21
CA ARG A 63 1.16 8.79 -8.16
C ARG A 63 1.60 10.19 -7.71
N LYS A 64 1.64 11.15 -8.63
CA LYS A 64 2.01 12.54 -8.34
C LYS A 64 1.03 13.24 -7.38
N PHE A 65 -0.27 12.87 -7.44
CA PHE A 65 -1.33 13.57 -6.71
C PHE A 65 -1.98 12.73 -5.60
N GLY A 66 -1.70 11.43 -5.52
CA GLY A 66 -2.26 10.57 -4.48
C GLY A 66 -3.76 10.25 -4.62
N VAL A 67 -4.37 10.63 -5.74
CA VAL A 67 -5.82 10.50 -5.99
C VAL A 67 -6.11 9.70 -7.26
N CYS A 68 -7.35 9.24 -7.41
CA CYS A 68 -7.79 8.61 -8.66
C CYS A 68 -8.16 9.66 -9.71
N ARG A 69 -8.20 9.25 -10.98
CA ARG A 69 -8.54 10.12 -12.13
C ARG A 69 -9.86 10.90 -12.00
N ILE A 70 -10.84 10.40 -11.24
CA ILE A 70 -12.16 11.04 -11.09
C ILE A 70 -12.05 12.19 -10.08
N CYS A 71 -11.60 11.88 -8.87
CA CYS A 71 -11.37 12.90 -7.83
C CYS A 71 -10.34 13.94 -8.30
N PHE A 72 -9.33 13.53 -9.07
CA PHE A 72 -8.41 14.47 -9.70
C PHE A 72 -9.13 15.44 -10.64
N ARG A 73 -10.04 14.94 -11.49
CA ARG A 73 -10.81 15.78 -12.41
C ARG A 73 -11.70 16.76 -11.67
N GLU A 74 -12.38 16.29 -10.62
CA GLU A 74 -13.23 17.14 -9.77
C GLU A 74 -12.40 18.25 -9.13
N LEU A 75 -11.31 17.90 -8.44
CA LEU A 75 -10.40 18.87 -7.81
C LEU A 75 -9.76 19.86 -8.81
N ALA A 76 -9.46 19.41 -10.04
CA ALA A 76 -8.90 20.28 -11.06
C ALA A 76 -9.93 21.22 -11.69
N LEU A 77 -11.22 20.85 -11.68
CA LEU A 77 -12.31 21.71 -12.16
C LEU A 77 -12.82 22.67 -11.08
N GLU A 78 -12.67 22.31 -9.81
CA GLU A 78 -12.91 23.18 -8.65
C GLU A 78 -11.74 24.16 -8.39
N GLY A 79 -10.67 24.09 -9.20
CA GLY A 79 -9.50 24.97 -9.18
C GLY A 79 -9.52 26.00 -10.31
#